data_AF-A0ABD1YLY9-F1
#
_entry.id   AF-A0ABD1YLY9-F1
#
_cell.length_a   1.000
_cell.length_b   1.000
_cell.length_c   1.000
_cell.angle_alpha   90.00
_cell.angle_beta   90.00
_cell.angle_gamma   90.00
#
_symmetry.space_group_name_H-M   'P 1'
#
loop_
_entity.id
_entity.type
_entity.pdbx_description
1 polymer ?
#
loop_
_entity_poly.entity_id
_entity_poly.type
_entity_poly.pdbx_seq_one_letter_code
_entity_poly.pdbx_strand_id
1 'polypeptide(L)'
;MDPLTIFGLVETLGLLMGGIVTRAKDVYYLKDRCKKFADKIDEIQQTLKDAKSGGYVKDRKVSPVAAERFHKLKINLGCAEGLLIDLQNPMKMAAVVTGEASKKLDELEKDILDSVNLLNFHSLFGASSSTAAHDQV
;
A
#
# COMPACT_ATOMS: atom_id res chain seq x y z
N MET A 1 -7.88 4.37 -21.27
CA MET A 1 -7.29 3.64 -20.13
C MET A 1 -8.23 2.50 -19.81
N ASP A 2 -7.75 1.26 -19.87
CA ASP A 2 -8.56 0.10 -19.48
C ASP A 2 -8.95 0.18 -17.99
N PRO A 3 -10.16 -0.27 -17.61
CA PRO A 3 -10.59 -0.20 -16.22
C PRO A 3 -9.71 -1.09 -15.33
N LEU A 4 -9.07 -0.48 -14.32
CA LEU A 4 -8.33 -1.21 -13.28
C LEU A 4 -9.29 -2.08 -12.46
N THR A 5 -9.03 -3.38 -12.43
CA THR A 5 -9.76 -4.35 -11.61
C THR A 5 -9.19 -4.39 -10.21
N ILE A 6 -10.02 -4.67 -9.21
CA ILE A 6 -9.56 -4.87 -7.82
C ILE A 6 -8.46 -5.94 -7.76
N PHE A 7 -8.58 -6.99 -8.59
CA PHE A 7 -7.58 -8.05 -8.68
C PHE A 7 -6.21 -7.53 -9.12
N GLY A 8 -6.13 -6.80 -10.24
CA GLY A 8 -4.86 -6.26 -10.75
C GLY A 8 -4.23 -5.22 -9.82
N LEU A 9 -5.06 -4.47 -9.08
CA LEU A 9 -4.61 -3.55 -8.03
C LEU A 9 -3.90 -4.30 -6.89
N VAL A 10 -4.54 -5.33 -6.34
CA VAL A 10 -3.97 -6.11 -5.22
C VAL A 10 -2.65 -6.77 -5.61
N GLU A 11 -2.53 -7.28 -6.83
CA GLU A 11 -1.26 -7.85 -7.33
C GLU A 11 -0.15 -6.80 -7.43
N THR A 12 -0.47 -5.62 -7.96
CA THR A 12 0.50 -4.52 -8.07
C THR A 12 0.99 -4.07 -6.70
N LEU A 13 0.10 -3.94 -5.71
CA LEU A 13 0.50 -3.60 -4.34
C LEU A 13 1.33 -4.70 -3.70
N GLY A 14 0.95 -5.96 -3.90
CA GLY A 14 1.69 -7.10 -3.37
C GLY A 14 3.14 -7.13 -3.85
N LEU A 15 3.40 -6.80 -5.11
CA LEU A 15 4.76 -6.72 -5.65
C LEU A 15 5.57 -5.56 -5.01
N LEU A 16 4.97 -4.37 -4.90
CA LEU A 16 5.63 -3.21 -4.30
C LEU A 16 5.95 -3.44 -2.81
N MET A 17 4.98 -3.95 -2.06
CA MET A 17 5.12 -4.26 -0.64
C MET A 17 6.21 -5.34 -0.41
N GLY A 18 6.25 -6.38 -1.24
CA GLY A 18 7.30 -7.39 -1.18
C GLY A 18 8.71 -6.83 -1.44
N GLY A 19 8.83 -5.87 -2.36
CA GLY A 19 10.08 -5.14 -2.61
C GLY A 19 10.55 -4.35 -1.39
N ILE A 20 9.64 -3.62 -0.74
CA ILE A 20 9.91 -2.87 0.50
C ILE A 20 10.38 -3.80 1.62
N VAL A 21 9.66 -4.90 1.87
CA VAL A 21 9.99 -5.87 2.91
C VAL A 21 11.38 -6.48 2.69
N THR A 22 11.73 -6.75 1.44
CA THR A 22 13.06 -7.26 1.09
C THR A 22 14.13 -6.20 1.37
N ARG A 23 13.95 -4.97 0.87
CA ARG A 23 14.94 -3.90 1.02
C ARG A 23 15.18 -3.48 2.45
N ALA A 24 14.15 -3.54 3.30
CA ALA A 24 14.28 -3.19 4.72
C ALA A 24 15.27 -4.10 5.47
N LYS A 25 15.55 -5.31 4.96
CA LYS A 25 16.54 -6.23 5.54
C LYS A 25 17.97 -5.82 5.25
N ASP A 26 18.21 -5.07 4.18
CA ASP A 26 19.55 -4.73 3.68
C ASP A 26 20.01 -3.31 4.08
N VAL A 27 19.21 -2.57 4.86
CA VAL A 27 19.55 -1.21 5.27
C VAL A 27 20.75 -1.17 6.23
N TYR A 28 21.59 -0.14 6.09
CA TYR A 28 22.72 0.09 7.01
C TYR A 28 22.28 0.88 8.25
N TYR A 29 21.33 1.79 8.09
CA TYR A 29 20.86 2.70 9.14
C TYR A 29 19.40 2.42 9.54
N LEU A 30 19.01 2.87 10.75
CA LEU A 30 17.65 2.76 11.27
C LEU A 30 17.07 1.33 11.24
N LYS A 31 17.94 0.30 11.34
CA LYS A 31 17.60 -1.12 11.14
C LYS A 31 16.32 -1.55 11.86
N ASP A 32 16.21 -1.27 13.15
CA ASP A 32 15.04 -1.68 13.94
C ASP A 32 13.75 -0.97 13.50
N ARG A 33 13.85 0.30 13.11
CA ARG A 33 12.71 1.11 12.66
C ARG A 33 12.26 0.69 11.26
N CYS A 34 13.21 0.42 10.36
CA CYS A 34 12.95 -0.14 9.03
C CYS A 34 12.37 -1.55 9.10
N LYS A 35 12.85 -2.38 10.03
CA LYS A 35 12.29 -3.71 10.28
C LYS A 35 10.83 -3.61 10.74
N LYS A 36 10.55 -2.79 11.77
CA LYS A 36 9.17 -2.56 12.24
C LYS A 36 8.24 -2.04 11.14
N PHE A 37 8.75 -1.16 10.29
CA PHE A 37 8.01 -0.67 9.13
C PHE A 37 7.70 -1.82 8.17
N ALA A 38 8.70 -2.63 7.80
CA ALA A 38 8.52 -3.78 6.93
C ALA A 38 7.56 -4.82 7.49
N ASP A 39 7.63 -5.13 8.79
CA ASP A 39 6.71 -6.07 9.45
C ASP A 39 5.26 -5.61 9.27
N LYS A 40 4.98 -4.31 9.45
CA LYS A 40 3.64 -3.72 9.20
C LYS A 40 3.23 -3.79 7.73
N ILE A 41 4.16 -3.54 6.81
CA ILE A 41 3.89 -3.64 5.38
C ILE A 41 3.56 -5.10 4.99
N ASP A 42 4.23 -6.07 5.59
CA ASP A 42 3.94 -7.50 5.39
C ASP A 42 2.55 -7.87 5.94
N GLU A 43 2.18 -7.38 7.14
CA GLU A 43 0.83 -7.56 7.70
C GLU A 43 -0.28 -7.02 6.77
N ILE A 44 -0.07 -5.82 6.23
CA ILE A 44 -0.97 -5.21 5.24
C ILE A 44 -1.03 -6.09 3.98
N GLN A 45 0.13 -6.54 3.49
CA GLN A 45 0.21 -7.38 2.30
C GLN A 45 -0.56 -8.70 2.49
N GLN A 46 -0.44 -9.33 3.66
CA GLN A 46 -1.19 -10.55 3.97
C GLN A 46 -2.69 -10.28 4.05
N THR A 47 -3.11 -9.20 4.70
CA THR A 47 -4.53 -8.80 4.76
C THR A 47 -5.13 -8.65 3.35
N LEU A 48 -4.40 -8.04 2.41
CA LEU A 48 -4.84 -7.90 1.03
C LEU A 48 -4.89 -9.24 0.27
N LYS A 49 -3.96 -10.17 0.55
CA LYS A 49 -3.95 -11.52 -0.03
C LYS A 49 -5.11 -12.37 0.49
N ASP A 50 -5.37 -12.32 1.79
CA ASP A 50 -6.46 -13.06 2.43
C ASP A 50 -7.81 -12.58 1.88
N ALA A 51 -7.99 -11.26 1.79
CA ALA A 51 -9.18 -10.68 1.17
C ALA A 51 -9.30 -11.07 -0.32
N LYS A 52 -8.18 -11.31 -1.03
CA LYS A 52 -8.15 -11.87 -2.40
C LYS A 52 -8.63 -13.31 -2.47
N SER A 53 -8.21 -14.15 -1.53
CA SER A 53 -8.68 -15.53 -1.45
C SER A 53 -10.15 -15.65 -1.02
N GLY A 54 -10.68 -14.65 -0.31
CA GLY A 54 -12.06 -14.60 0.19
C GLY A 54 -13.14 -14.28 -0.86
N GLY A 55 -12.80 -14.22 -2.15
CA GLY A 55 -13.80 -14.10 -3.22
C GLY A 55 -14.00 -12.69 -3.79
N TYR A 56 -12.92 -11.92 -4.00
CA TYR A 56 -13.02 -10.74 -4.87
C TYR A 56 -13.58 -11.16 -6.24
N VAL A 57 -14.65 -10.50 -6.68
CA VAL A 57 -15.14 -10.63 -8.06
C VAL A 57 -14.04 -10.06 -8.98
N LYS A 58 -13.36 -10.93 -9.73
CA LYS A 58 -12.22 -10.62 -10.61
C LYS A 58 -12.46 -9.40 -11.52
N ASP A 59 -13.71 -9.20 -11.93
CA ASP A 59 -14.13 -8.15 -12.87
C ASP A 59 -14.75 -6.93 -12.20
N ARG A 60 -14.75 -6.86 -10.86
CA ARG A 60 -15.28 -5.69 -10.15
C ARG A 60 -14.35 -4.51 -10.40
N LYS A 61 -14.91 -3.51 -11.08
CA LYS A 61 -14.28 -2.22 -11.30
C LYS A 61 -14.20 -1.45 -9.98
N VAL A 62 -13.12 -0.70 -9.87
CA VAL A 62 -12.82 0.12 -8.71
C VAL A 62 -13.55 1.46 -8.87
N SER A 63 -14.13 2.01 -7.80
CA SER A 63 -14.71 3.36 -7.86
C SER A 63 -13.60 4.39 -8.14
N PRO A 64 -13.92 5.56 -8.73
CA PRO A 64 -12.92 6.61 -8.96
C PRO A 64 -12.18 7.03 -7.68
N VAL A 65 -12.90 7.08 -6.55
CA VAL A 65 -12.31 7.38 -5.23
C VAL A 65 -11.32 6.31 -4.82
N ALA A 66 -11.68 5.02 -4.94
CA ALA A 66 -10.76 3.93 -4.60
C ALA A 66 -9.57 3.86 -5.57
N ALA A 67 -9.74 4.22 -6.85
CA ALA A 67 -8.65 4.33 -7.82
C ALA A 67 -7.67 5.46 -7.47
N GLU A 68 -8.17 6.63 -7.03
CA GLU A 68 -7.33 7.73 -6.54
C GLU A 68 -6.56 7.33 -5.28
N ARG A 69 -7.23 6.66 -4.33
CA ARG A 69 -6.59 6.17 -3.09
C ARG A 69 -5.52 5.13 -3.38
N PHE A 70 -5.79 4.24 -4.32
CA PHE A 70 -4.80 3.30 -4.81
C PHE A 70 -3.57 4.01 -5.40
N HIS A 71 -3.79 5.04 -6.21
CA HIS A 71 -2.71 5.81 -6.81
C HIS A 71 -1.83 6.48 -5.74
N LYS A 72 -2.45 7.08 -4.70
CA LYS A 72 -1.74 7.65 -3.55
C LYS A 72 -0.95 6.60 -2.79
N LEU A 73 -1.56 5.44 -2.51
CA LEU A 73 -0.88 4.32 -1.85
C LEU A 73 0.35 3.86 -2.65
N LYS A 74 0.21 3.72 -3.97
CA LYS A 74 1.32 3.35 -4.86
C LYS A 74 2.48 4.36 -4.79
N ILE A 75 2.16 5.65 -4.79
CA ILE A 75 3.18 6.71 -4.66
C ILE A 75 3.90 6.59 -3.30
N ASN A 76 3.15 6.44 -2.20
CA ASN A 76 3.73 6.36 -0.86
C ASN A 76 4.60 5.12 -0.68
N LEU A 77 4.19 3.97 -1.23
CA LEU A 77 5.00 2.76 -1.26
C LEU A 77 6.30 2.98 -2.07
N GLY A 78 6.22 3.64 -3.22
CA GLY A 78 7.41 4.00 -4.00
C GLY A 78 8.36 4.95 -3.26
N CYS A 79 7.82 5.93 -2.54
CA CYS A 79 8.60 6.83 -1.68
C CYS A 79 9.28 6.07 -0.53
N ALA A 80 8.58 5.12 0.09
CA ALA A 80 9.14 4.28 1.14
C ALA A 80 10.26 3.38 0.61
N GLU A 81 10.07 2.77 -0.57
CA GLU A 81 11.10 1.99 -1.24
C GLU A 81 12.35 2.84 -1.53
N GLY A 82 12.18 4.04 -2.09
CA GLY A 82 13.27 4.98 -2.35
C GLY A 82 14.02 5.40 -1.08
N LEU A 83 13.29 5.64 0.02
CA LEU A 83 13.90 5.95 1.30
C LEU A 83 14.71 4.76 1.85
N LEU A 84 14.22 3.53 1.69
CA LEU A 84 14.97 2.34 2.09
C LEU A 84 16.24 2.15 1.25
N ILE A 85 16.20 2.41 -0.06
CA ILE A 85 17.40 2.42 -0.92
C ILE A 85 18.42 3.45 -0.42
N ASP A 86 17.96 4.62 -0.01
CA ASP A 86 18.83 5.65 0.54
C ASP A 86 19.47 5.21 1.88
N LEU A 87 18.71 4.50 2.72
CA LEU A 87 19.19 3.94 3.98
C LEU A 87 20.09 2.69 3.80
N GLN A 88 20.09 2.09 2.60
CA GLN A 88 21.08 1.08 2.18
C GLN A 88 22.42 1.71 1.74
N ASN A 89 22.48 3.04 1.56
CA ASN A 89 23.71 3.69 1.12
C ASN A 89 24.48 4.31 2.31
N PRO A 90 25.67 3.79 2.68
CA PRO A 90 26.47 4.36 3.76
C PRO A 90 26.92 5.82 3.49
N MET A 91 26.89 6.27 2.24
CA MET A 91 27.24 7.66 1.88
C MET A 91 26.08 8.66 2.11
N LYS A 92 24.85 8.21 2.36
CA LYS A 92 23.68 9.07 2.62
C LYS A 92 23.43 9.34 4.11
N MET A 93 24.48 9.27 4.93
CA MET A 93 24.43 9.41 6.40
C MET A 93 23.82 10.74 6.89
N ALA A 94 23.93 11.83 6.12
CA ALA A 94 23.47 13.16 6.55
C ALA A 94 21.97 13.20 6.91
N ALA A 95 21.10 12.59 6.09
CA ALA A 95 19.66 12.55 6.34
C ALA A 95 19.27 11.64 7.53
N VAL A 96 20.17 10.75 7.94
CA VAL A 96 20.01 9.87 9.11
C VAL A 96 20.37 10.64 10.38
N VAL A 97 21.50 11.37 10.36
CA VAL A 97 21.99 12.14 11.52
C VAL A 97 21.03 13.28 11.88
N THR A 98 20.36 13.88 10.90
CA THR A 98 19.36 14.95 11.14
C THR A 98 18.00 14.43 11.62
N GLY A 99 17.79 13.10 11.65
CA GLY A 99 16.51 12.48 12.02
C GLY A 99 15.41 12.59 10.94
N GLU A 100 15.68 13.26 9.83
CA GLU A 100 14.73 13.50 8.74
C GLU A 100 14.24 12.19 8.11
N ALA A 101 15.14 11.23 7.91
CA ALA A 101 14.78 9.91 7.38
C ALA A 101 13.82 9.14 8.29
N SER A 102 13.99 9.22 9.62
CA SER A 102 13.09 8.55 10.56
C SER A 102 11.70 9.17 10.52
N LYS A 103 11.63 10.51 10.56
CA LYS A 103 10.36 11.24 10.50
C LYS A 103 9.59 10.94 9.21
N LYS A 104 10.30 10.93 8.08
CA LYS A 104 9.70 10.61 6.78
C LYS A 104 9.17 9.17 6.73
N LEU A 105 9.85 8.22 7.37
CA LEU A 105 9.35 6.85 7.48
C LEU A 105 8.07 6.77 8.33
N ASP A 106 7.98 7.55 9.41
CA ASP A 106 6.77 7.64 10.25
C ASP A 106 5.59 8.25 9.49
N GLU A 107 5.83 9.33 8.73
CA GLU A 107 4.83 9.96 7.87
C GLU A 107 4.31 8.99 6.80
N LEU A 108 5.22 8.30 6.11
CA LEU A 108 4.88 7.31 5.09
C LEU A 108 4.10 6.13 5.68
N GLU A 109 4.47 5.65 6.86
CA GLU A 109 3.75 4.57 7.54
C GLU A 109 2.30 4.97 7.80
N LYS A 110 2.09 6.18 8.34
CA LYS A 110 0.73 6.70 8.60
C LYS A 110 -0.07 6.81 7.31
N ASP A 111 0.49 7.41 6.27
CA ASP A 111 -0.22 7.63 5.01
C ASP A 111 -0.55 6.32 4.29
N ILE A 112 0.31 5.30 4.41
CA ILE A 112 0.07 3.95 3.89
C ILE A 112 -1.09 3.30 4.65
N LEU A 113 -1.06 3.32 5.98
CA LEU A 113 -2.12 2.75 6.82
C LEU A 113 -3.48 3.42 6.55
N ASP A 114 -3.51 4.75 6.48
CA ASP A 114 -4.72 5.51 6.18
C ASP A 114 -5.29 5.14 4.80
N SER A 115 -4.41 5.00 3.79
CA SER A 115 -4.82 4.61 2.45
C SER A 115 -5.37 3.17 2.40
N VAL A 116 -4.75 2.23 3.11
CA VAL A 116 -5.19 0.83 3.19
C VAL A 116 -6.52 0.72 3.93
N ASN A 117 -6.69 1.42 5.04
CA ASN A 117 -7.95 1.42 5.80
C ASN A 117 -9.11 1.94 4.95
N LEU A 118 -8.89 3.00 4.18
CA LEU A 118 -9.90 3.53 3.25
C LEU A 118 -10.19 2.55 2.10
N LEU A 119 -9.18 1.86 1.58
CA LEU A 119 -9.37 0.83 0.54
C LEU A 119 -10.12 -0.39 1.08
N ASN A 120 -9.84 -0.84 2.31
CA ASN A 120 -10.59 -1.89 2.99
C ASN A 120 -12.04 -1.48 3.21
N PHE A 121 -12.30 -0.23 3.61
CA PHE A 121 -13.64 0.31 3.74
C PHE A 121 -14.40 0.28 2.40
N HIS A 122 -13.77 0.74 1.31
CA HIS A 122 -14.41 0.72 -0.01
C HIS A 122 -14.56 -0.69 -0.61
N SER A 123 -13.68 -1.63 -0.30
CA SER A 123 -13.77 -2.99 -0.82
C SER A 123 -14.78 -3.86 -0.05
N LEU A 124 -14.91 -3.66 1.28
CA LEU A 124 -15.90 -4.32 2.15
C LEU A 124 -17.30 -3.67 2.09
N PHE A 125 -17.40 -2.34 2.04
CA PHE A 125 -18.68 -1.61 2.07
C PHE A 125 -19.11 -1.03 0.72
N GLY A 126 -18.31 -1.16 -0.34
CA GLY A 126 -18.60 -0.58 -1.66
C GLY A 126 -19.65 -1.32 -2.50
N ALA A 127 -20.52 -2.13 -1.90
CA ALA A 127 -21.64 -2.76 -2.61
C ALA A 127 -22.94 -2.55 -1.83
N SER A 128 -23.48 -1.33 -1.91
CA SER A 128 -24.94 -1.15 -1.91
C SER A 128 -25.36 0.04 -2.78
N SER A 129 -25.02 -0.01 -4.07
CA SER A 129 -25.96 0.49 -5.07
C SER A 129 -26.55 -0.73 -5.76
N SER A 130 -27.51 -1.35 -5.07
CA SER A 130 -28.49 -2.18 -5.75
C SER A 130 -29.09 -1.34 -6.87
N THR A 131 -28.74 -1.70 -8.09
CA THR A 131 -29.47 -1.38 -9.33
C THR A 131 -30.70 -2.28 -9.48
N ALA A 132 -31.23 -2.84 -8.39
CA ALA A 132 -32.51 -3.54 -8.37
C ALA A 132 -33.59 -2.65 -7.73
N ALA A 133 -33.95 -1.58 -8.44
CA ALA A 133 -35.33 -1.10 -8.49
C ALA A 133 -35.71 -1.09 -9.97
N HIS A 134 -36.01 -2.31 -10.45
CA HIS A 134 -36.86 -2.66 -11.57
C HIS A 134 -37.10 -1.64 -12.68
N ASP A 135 -36.54 -1.97 -13.84
CA ASP A 135 -37.18 -1.77 -15.14
C ASP A 135 -38.59 -2.43 -15.15
N GLN A 136 -39.53 -1.79 -15.85
CA GLN A 136 -40.83 -2.30 -16.35
C GLN A 136 -42.02 -2.42 -15.37
N VAL A 137 -42.85 -1.36 -15.30
CA VAL A 137 -44.23 -1.27 -15.87
C VAL A 137 -44.50 0.18 -16.26
#